data_AF-A0A7Y0CCJ4-F1
#
_entry.id   AF-A0A7Y0CCJ4-F1
#
_cell.length_a   1.000
_cell.length_b   1.000
_cell.length_c   1.000
_cell.angle_alpha   90.00
_cell.angle_beta   90.00
_cell.angle_gamma   90.00
#
_symmetry.space_group_name_H-M   'P 1'
#
loop_
_entity.id
_entity.type
_entity.pdbx_description
1 polymer ?
#
loop_
_entity_poly.entity_id
_entity_poly.type
_entity_poly.pdbx_seq_one_letter_code
_entity_poly.pdbx_strand_id
1 'polypeptide(L)'
;MSDTPPGERTASLAPVDQQQLRLLRAHRRAHRQKQPPRPLAAPEHFLPSAPTRGQRLADAVAATIGSWRFIIIQSTAIVLWITGNVLAGRNAWDPYPFILLNLLLSFQAAYTAPAIMMSQNRQSELDRRHAENDYEINVKAELEIELLHEKIDFMKERELLALTESVRDLSAQLAALSKRIP
;
A
#
# COMPACT_ATOMS: atom_id res chain seq x y z
N MET A 1 -7.06 32.55 36.52
CA MET A 1 -8.33 31.91 36.13
C MET A 1 -8.91 32.80 35.03
N SER A 2 -8.96 32.46 33.75
CA SER A 2 -8.98 31.16 33.06
C SER A 2 -8.66 31.40 31.58
N ASP A 3 -8.17 30.35 30.92
CA ASP A 3 -7.65 30.25 29.56
C ASP A 3 -8.43 30.98 28.46
N THR A 4 -7.68 31.62 27.58
CA THR A 4 -8.11 31.87 26.20
C THR A 4 -7.39 30.87 25.29
N PRO A 5 -8.09 30.06 24.48
CA PRO A 5 -7.45 29.06 23.64
C PRO A 5 -6.66 29.74 22.51
N PRO A 6 -5.45 29.26 22.14
CA PRO A 6 -4.77 29.71 20.94
C PRO A 6 -5.44 29.07 19.72
N GLY A 7 -6.63 29.58 19.39
CA GLY A 7 -7.31 29.30 18.14
C GLY A 7 -6.50 29.83 16.96
N GLU A 8 -6.09 28.90 16.10
CA GLU A 8 -6.07 29.08 14.64
C GLU A 8 -5.44 30.38 14.14
N ARG A 9 -4.12 30.52 14.31
CA ARG A 9 -3.33 31.32 13.36
C ARG A 9 -3.21 30.54 12.05
N THR A 10 -4.33 30.39 11.35
CA THR A 10 -4.31 30.31 9.89
C THR A 10 -3.78 31.65 9.40
N ALA A 11 -2.45 31.78 9.41
CA ALA A 11 -1.77 32.92 8.84
C ALA A 11 -2.19 33.00 7.36
N SER A 12 -3.12 33.90 7.08
CA SER A 12 -3.57 34.24 5.75
C SER A 12 -2.34 34.73 4.98
N LEU A 13 -1.74 33.83 4.18
CA LEU A 13 -0.70 34.16 3.22
C LEU A 13 -1.19 35.36 2.40
N ALA A 14 -0.36 36.41 2.26
CA ALA A 14 -0.71 37.58 1.49
C ALA A 14 -1.17 37.18 0.07
N PRO A 15 -2.05 37.95 -0.59
CA PRO A 15 -2.61 37.56 -1.90
C PRO A 15 -1.53 37.27 -2.96
N VAL A 16 -0.36 37.92 -2.86
CA VAL A 16 0.82 37.68 -3.70
C VAL A 16 1.44 36.29 -3.44
N ASP A 17 1.59 35.90 -2.16
CA ASP A 17 2.13 34.60 -1.77
C ASP A 17 1.24 33.44 -2.24
N GLN A 18 -0.10 33.63 -2.20
CA GLN A 18 -1.03 32.64 -2.73
C GLN A 18 -0.88 32.44 -4.24
N GLN A 19 -0.60 33.51 -4.98
CA GLN A 19 -0.45 33.48 -6.42
C GLN A 19 0.88 32.82 -6.83
N GLN A 20 1.97 33.11 -6.12
CA GLN A 20 3.25 32.41 -6.28
C GLN A 20 3.16 30.93 -5.92
N LEU A 21 2.45 30.59 -4.83
CA LEU A 21 2.25 29.21 -4.41
C LEU A 21 1.45 28.42 -5.46
N ARG A 22 0.47 29.06 -6.12
CA ARG A 22 -0.29 28.44 -7.22
C ARG A 22 0.59 28.20 -8.45
N LEU A 23 1.43 29.16 -8.83
CA LEU A 23 2.37 29.00 -9.94
C LEU A 23 3.41 27.91 -9.67
N LEU A 24 3.99 27.89 -8.46
CA LEU A 24 4.91 26.82 -8.04
C LEU A 24 4.22 25.45 -8.04
N ARG A 25 2.96 25.36 -7.59
CA ARG A 25 2.17 24.11 -7.65
C ARG A 25 1.91 23.68 -9.09
N ALA A 26 1.58 24.61 -9.99
CA ALA A 26 1.36 24.32 -11.41
C ALA A 26 2.65 23.80 -12.08
N HIS A 27 3.77 24.47 -11.81
CA HIS A 27 5.10 24.05 -12.31
C HIS A 27 5.52 22.69 -11.74
N ARG A 28 5.32 22.46 -10.43
CA ARG A 28 5.64 21.17 -9.78
C ARG A 28 4.76 20.04 -10.31
N ARG A 29 3.48 20.30 -10.63
CA ARG A 29 2.59 19.32 -11.29
C ARG A 29 3.10 18.96 -12.68
N ALA A 30 3.50 19.94 -13.49
CA ALA A 30 4.09 19.68 -14.81
C ALA A 30 5.41 18.90 -14.73
N HIS A 31 6.24 19.18 -13.73
CA HIS A 31 7.49 18.44 -13.48
C HIS A 31 7.23 16.99 -13.03
N ARG A 32 6.29 16.78 -12.11
CA ARG A 32 5.86 15.44 -11.64
C ARG A 32 5.21 14.60 -12.75
N GLN A 33 4.65 15.26 -13.77
CA GLN A 33 4.07 14.59 -14.93
C GLN A 33 5.14 14.16 -15.96
N LYS A 34 6.24 14.91 -16.07
CA LYS A 34 7.39 14.57 -16.94
C LYS A 34 8.31 13.51 -16.33
N GLN A 35 8.43 13.50 -15.01
CA GLN A 35 9.11 12.46 -14.25
C GLN A 35 8.10 11.83 -13.32
N PRO A 36 7.31 10.83 -13.79
CA PRO A 36 6.61 9.98 -12.84
C PRO A 36 7.66 9.46 -11.86
N PRO A 37 7.36 9.38 -10.55
CA PRO A 37 8.25 8.72 -9.61
C PRO A 37 8.57 7.37 -10.23
N ARG A 38 9.83 7.15 -10.61
CA ARG A 38 10.31 5.82 -10.97
C ARG A 38 9.91 5.00 -9.74
N PRO A 39 8.99 4.03 -9.85
CA PRO A 39 8.81 3.08 -8.76
C PRO A 39 10.23 2.62 -8.51
N LEU A 40 10.76 2.87 -7.31
CA LEU A 40 12.08 2.37 -6.92
C LEU A 40 12.05 0.92 -7.35
N ALA A 41 12.70 0.63 -8.48
CA ALA A 41 12.38 -0.54 -9.25
C ALA A 41 12.65 -1.68 -8.29
N ALA A 42 11.61 -2.45 -7.96
CA ALA A 42 11.76 -3.63 -7.13
C ALA A 42 13.01 -4.35 -7.65
N PRO A 43 14.11 -4.40 -6.88
CA PRO A 43 15.42 -4.85 -7.36
C PRO A 43 15.27 -6.14 -8.18
N GLU A 44 16.06 -6.41 -9.23
CA GLU A 44 15.81 -7.61 -10.08
C GLU A 44 15.76 -8.96 -9.32
N HIS A 45 16.24 -9.01 -8.08
CA HIS A 45 16.06 -10.12 -7.15
C HIS A 45 14.60 -10.32 -6.67
N PHE A 46 13.67 -9.43 -7.07
CA PHE A 46 12.25 -9.38 -6.70
C PHE A 46 11.34 -10.11 -7.67
N LEU A 47 11.86 -10.73 -8.73
CA LEU A 47 11.05 -11.58 -9.59
C LEU A 47 10.67 -12.84 -8.79
N PRO A 48 9.39 -13.06 -8.48
CA PRO A 48 8.98 -14.24 -7.73
C PRO A 48 9.42 -15.47 -8.50
N SER A 49 10.18 -16.35 -7.83
CA SER A 49 10.60 -17.64 -8.37
C SER A 49 9.39 -18.34 -8.97
N ALA A 50 9.54 -18.88 -10.18
CA ALA A 50 8.45 -19.55 -10.87
C ALA A 50 7.81 -20.60 -9.93
N PRO A 51 6.49 -20.54 -9.71
CA PRO A 51 5.85 -21.40 -8.73
C PRO A 51 6.03 -22.86 -9.12
N THR A 52 6.41 -23.67 -8.15
CA THR A 52 6.55 -25.12 -8.37
C THR A 52 5.19 -25.72 -8.73
N ARG A 53 5.20 -26.88 -9.40
CA ARG A 53 3.95 -27.55 -9.81
C ARG A 53 3.02 -27.85 -8.62
N GLY A 54 3.57 -28.21 -7.47
CA GLY A 54 2.80 -28.43 -6.23
C GLY A 54 2.17 -27.15 -5.69
N GLN A 55 2.90 -26.03 -5.76
CA GLN A 55 2.39 -24.72 -5.36
C GLN A 55 1.24 -24.24 -6.26
N ARG A 56 1.32 -24.49 -7.58
CA ARG A 56 0.21 -24.18 -8.51
C ARG A 56 -1.03 -25.03 -8.23
N LEU A 57 -0.84 -26.31 -7.88
CA LEU A 57 -1.95 -27.19 -7.51
C LEU A 57 -2.61 -26.74 -6.20
N ALA A 58 -1.82 -26.40 -5.18
CA ALA A 58 -2.34 -25.91 -3.90
C ALA A 58 -3.15 -24.62 -4.06
N ASP A 59 -2.68 -23.66 -4.86
CA ASP A 59 -3.41 -22.42 -5.13
C ASP A 59 -4.72 -22.68 -5.89
N ALA A 60 -4.70 -23.59 -6.88
CA ALA A 60 -5.91 -23.96 -7.61
C ALA A 60 -6.94 -24.65 -6.71
N VAL A 61 -6.48 -25.53 -5.80
CA VAL A 61 -7.32 -26.20 -4.81
C VAL A 61 -7.88 -25.19 -3.81
N ALA A 62 -7.08 -24.27 -3.30
CA ALA A 62 -7.54 -23.23 -2.38
C ALA A 62 -8.56 -22.28 -3.04
N ALA A 63 -8.32 -21.86 -4.28
CA ALA A 63 -9.22 -20.99 -5.03
C ALA A 63 -10.55 -21.67 -5.36
N THR A 64 -10.54 -22.99 -5.60
CA THR A 64 -11.77 -23.75 -5.90
C THR A 64 -12.57 -24.04 -4.63
N ILE A 65 -11.92 -24.45 -3.53
CA ILE A 65 -12.59 -24.75 -2.25
C ILE A 65 -13.14 -23.49 -1.58
N GLY A 66 -12.48 -22.33 -1.75
CA GLY A 66 -12.93 -21.05 -1.21
C GLY A 66 -14.08 -20.37 -1.96
N SER A 67 -14.59 -20.96 -3.06
CA SER A 67 -15.63 -20.34 -3.88
C SER A 67 -17.04 -20.75 -3.44
N TRP A 68 -17.96 -19.77 -3.36
CA TRP A 68 -19.40 -20.01 -3.16
C TRP A 68 -20.01 -20.98 -4.17
N ARG A 69 -19.49 -21.01 -5.40
CA ARG A 69 -19.96 -21.92 -6.45
C ARG A 69 -19.64 -23.39 -6.14
N PHE A 70 -18.48 -23.66 -5.54
CA PHE A 70 -18.07 -25.02 -5.16
C PHE A 70 -18.97 -25.57 -4.06
N ILE A 71 -19.27 -24.77 -3.04
CA ILE A 71 -20.17 -25.13 -1.94
C ILE A 71 -21.53 -25.56 -2.49
N ILE A 72 -22.12 -24.77 -3.39
CA ILE A 72 -23.44 -25.07 -3.98
C ILE A 72 -23.43 -26.39 -4.75
N ILE A 73 -22.42 -26.62 -5.59
CA ILE A 73 -22.30 -27.86 -6.37
C ILE A 73 -22.12 -29.06 -5.44
N GLN A 74 -21.24 -28.96 -4.44
CA GLN A 74 -20.97 -30.03 -3.48
C GLN A 74 -22.21 -30.38 -2.65
N SER A 75 -22.93 -29.37 -2.14
CA SER A 75 -24.18 -29.57 -1.41
C SER A 75 -25.25 -30.22 -2.29
N THR A 76 -25.39 -29.78 -3.54
CA THR A 76 -26.35 -30.37 -4.48
C THR A 76 -26.02 -31.83 -4.78
N ALA A 77 -24.74 -32.15 -4.97
CA ALA A 77 -24.28 -33.52 -5.20
C ALA A 77 -24.59 -34.44 -4.00
N ILE A 78 -24.36 -33.95 -2.77
CA ILE A 78 -24.68 -34.69 -1.53
C ILE A 78 -26.19 -34.94 -1.43
N VAL A 79 -27.01 -33.90 -1.65
CA VAL A 79 -28.48 -34.04 -1.62
C VAL A 79 -28.95 -35.03 -2.68
N LEU A 80 -28.44 -34.94 -3.91
CA LEU A 80 -28.78 -35.86 -4.99
C LEU A 80 -28.38 -37.31 -4.67
N TRP A 81 -27.21 -37.51 -4.05
CA TRP A 81 -26.74 -38.84 -3.62
C TRP A 81 -27.64 -39.45 -2.56
N ILE A 82 -28.02 -38.66 -1.55
CA ILE A 82 -28.94 -39.09 -0.49
C ILE A 82 -30.30 -39.41 -1.09
N THR A 83 -30.88 -38.52 -1.90
CA THR A 83 -32.18 -38.74 -2.55
C THR A 83 -32.16 -39.99 -3.42
N GLY A 84 -31.12 -40.19 -4.24
CA GLY A 84 -30.97 -41.37 -5.08
C GLY A 84 -30.91 -42.68 -4.28
N ASN A 85 -30.15 -42.72 -3.19
CA ASN A 85 -30.04 -43.91 -2.35
C ASN A 85 -31.33 -44.19 -1.56
N VAL A 86 -32.01 -43.16 -1.07
CA VAL A 86 -33.30 -43.31 -0.38
C VAL A 86 -34.38 -43.84 -1.34
N LEU A 87 -34.42 -43.35 -2.59
CA LEU A 87 -35.35 -43.83 -3.61
C LEU A 87 -35.03 -45.28 -4.05
N ALA A 88 -33.76 -45.67 -4.05
CA ALA A 88 -33.34 -47.03 -4.40
C ALA A 88 -33.73 -48.08 -3.34
N GLY A 89 -33.93 -47.68 -2.08
CA GLY A 89 -34.49 -48.51 -1.01
C GLY A 89 -33.75 -49.85 -0.84
N ARG A 90 -34.35 -50.95 -1.32
CA ARG A 90 -33.79 -52.31 -1.24
C ARG A 90 -32.58 -52.56 -2.15
N ASN A 91 -32.39 -51.77 -3.20
CA ASN A 91 -31.23 -51.81 -4.10
C ASN A 91 -30.29 -50.62 -3.85
N ALA A 92 -30.36 -49.98 -2.67
CA ALA A 92 -29.49 -48.86 -2.36
C ALA A 92 -28.02 -49.29 -2.38
N TRP A 93 -27.19 -48.52 -3.09
CA TRP A 93 -25.75 -48.72 -3.15
C TRP A 93 -25.05 -48.29 -1.85
N ASP A 94 -25.61 -47.34 -1.13
CA ASP A 94 -25.14 -46.83 0.16
C ASP A 94 -26.33 -46.70 1.13
N PRO A 95 -26.76 -47.82 1.77
CA PRO A 95 -27.85 -47.80 2.74
C PRO A 95 -27.52 -46.91 3.96
N TYR A 96 -28.55 -46.36 4.61
CA TYR A 96 -28.39 -45.65 5.88
C TYR A 96 -27.60 -46.52 6.87
N PRO A 97 -26.43 -46.10 7.38
CA PRO A 97 -25.98 -44.73 7.66
C PRO A 97 -25.01 -44.05 6.65
N PHE A 98 -25.02 -44.42 5.36
CA PHE A 98 -24.20 -43.82 4.28
C PHE A 98 -22.68 -43.90 4.52
N ILE A 99 -22.15 -45.13 4.65
CA ILE A 99 -20.74 -45.36 4.99
C ILE A 99 -19.79 -44.84 3.89
N LEU A 100 -20.18 -44.97 2.62
CA LEU A 100 -19.33 -44.55 1.49
C LEU A 100 -19.25 -43.03 1.41
N LEU A 101 -20.40 -42.35 1.56
CA LEU A 101 -20.44 -40.89 1.60
C LEU A 101 -19.61 -40.36 2.77
N ASN A 102 -19.74 -40.95 3.95
CA ASN A 102 -18.99 -40.53 5.13
C ASN A 102 -17.48 -40.74 4.96
N LEU A 103 -17.07 -41.88 4.41
CA LEU A 103 -15.66 -42.16 4.11
C LEU A 103 -15.09 -41.14 3.11
N LEU A 104 -15.83 -40.85 2.04
CA LEU A 104 -15.41 -39.89 1.02
C LEU A 104 -15.25 -38.49 1.58
N LEU A 105 -16.23 -38.01 2.37
CA LEU A 105 -16.17 -36.68 2.99
C LEU A 105 -15.03 -36.58 4.02
N SER A 106 -14.80 -37.65 4.79
CA SER A 106 -13.70 -37.71 5.75
C SER A 106 -12.34 -37.62 5.05
N PHE A 107 -12.16 -38.37 3.96
CA PHE A 107 -10.95 -38.31 3.14
C PHE A 107 -10.77 -36.93 2.50
N GLN A 108 -11.85 -36.36 1.95
CA GLN A 108 -11.84 -35.02 1.37
C GLN A 108 -11.36 -33.97 2.37
N ALA A 109 -11.91 -33.98 3.60
CA ALA A 109 -11.51 -33.05 4.65
C ALA A 109 -10.04 -33.22 5.05
N ALA A 110 -9.57 -34.47 5.17
CA ALA A 110 -8.19 -34.79 5.53
C ALA A 110 -7.17 -34.25 4.51
N TYR A 111 -7.49 -34.27 3.22
CA TYR A 111 -6.61 -33.71 2.17
C TYR A 111 -6.76 -32.19 2.02
N THR A 112 -7.95 -31.67 2.28
CA THR A 112 -8.27 -30.25 2.14
C THR A 112 -7.49 -29.39 3.15
N ALA A 113 -7.42 -29.82 4.42
CA ALA A 113 -6.78 -29.01 5.46
C ALA A 113 -5.28 -28.74 5.19
N PRO A 114 -4.44 -29.72 4.83
CA PRO A 114 -3.05 -29.47 4.44
C PRO A 114 -2.91 -28.63 3.17
N ALA A 115 -3.78 -28.84 2.17
CA ALA A 115 -3.74 -28.05 0.93
C ALA A 115 -4.05 -26.57 1.20
N ILE A 116 -5.05 -26.30 2.04
CA ILE A 116 -5.37 -24.94 2.53
C ILE A 116 -4.18 -24.38 3.31
N MET A 117 -3.61 -25.14 4.25
CA MET A 117 -2.49 -24.69 5.07
C MET A 117 -1.24 -24.37 4.21
N MET A 118 -0.96 -25.16 3.16
CA MET A 118 0.13 -24.90 2.22
C MET A 118 -0.11 -23.62 1.41
N SER A 119 -1.34 -23.39 0.93
CA SER A 119 -1.67 -22.16 0.21
C SER A 119 -1.63 -20.94 1.12
N GLN A 120 -2.13 -21.05 2.36
CA GLN A 120 -2.05 -20.00 3.37
C GLN A 120 -0.61 -19.66 3.77
N ASN A 121 0.22 -20.68 4.05
CA ASN A 121 1.63 -20.47 4.40
C ASN A 121 2.41 -19.77 3.28
N ARG A 122 2.01 -20.00 2.02
CA ARG A 122 2.59 -19.31 0.88
C ARG A 122 2.11 -17.86 0.77
N GLN A 123 0.82 -17.62 0.94
CA GLN A 123 0.26 -16.26 0.93
C GLN A 123 0.89 -15.42 2.04
N SER A 124 1.03 -15.96 3.25
CA SER A 124 1.67 -15.25 4.37
C SER A 124 3.15 -14.97 4.15
N GLU A 125 3.88 -15.85 3.46
CA GLU A 125 5.26 -15.59 3.07
C GLU A 125 5.37 -14.44 2.06
N LEU A 126 4.49 -14.41 1.06
CA LEU A 126 4.41 -13.31 0.10
C LEU A 126 4.05 -12.00 0.78
N ASP A 127 3.03 -12.00 1.63
CA ASP A 127 2.59 -10.82 2.37
C ASP A 127 3.69 -10.28 3.27
N ARG A 128 4.46 -11.16 3.93
CA ARG A 128 5.60 -10.74 4.75
C ARG A 128 6.71 -10.10 3.91
N ARG A 129 7.06 -10.68 2.76
CA ARG A 129 8.04 -10.09 1.83
C ARG A 129 7.57 -8.73 1.31
N HIS A 130 6.28 -8.58 1.01
CA HIS A 130 5.70 -7.30 0.62
C HIS A 130 5.79 -6.26 1.74
N ALA A 131 5.47 -6.65 2.98
CA ALA A 131 5.55 -5.77 4.13
C ALA A 131 7.00 -5.32 4.44
N GLU A 132 7.98 -6.24 4.35
CA GLU A 132 9.40 -5.93 4.50
C GLU A 132 9.87 -4.92 3.43
N ASN A 133 9.45 -5.10 2.18
CA ASN A 133 9.78 -4.17 1.11
C ASN A 133 9.13 -2.78 1.30
N ASP A 134 7.85 -2.74 1.67
CA ASP A 134 7.15 -1.49 1.93
C ASP A 134 7.81 -0.72 3.08
N TYR A 135 8.32 -1.43 4.09
CA TYR A 135 9.11 -0.84 5.17
C TYR A 135 10.43 -0.23 4.67
N GLU A 136 11.21 -0.95 3.86
CA GLU A 136 12.47 -0.42 3.30
C GLU A 136 12.24 0.82 2.42
N ILE A 137 11.19 0.81 1.59
CA ILE A 137 10.82 1.96 0.76
C ILE A 137 10.44 3.16 1.65
N ASN A 138 9.70 2.93 2.73
CA ASN A 138 9.30 3.99 3.65
C ASN A 138 10.51 4.62 4.35
N VAL A 139 11.41 3.81 4.91
CA VAL A 139 12.65 4.30 5.52
C VAL A 139 13.49 5.11 4.53
N LYS A 140 13.62 4.64 3.28
CA LYS A 140 14.34 5.37 2.24
C LYS A 140 13.67 6.71 1.90
N ALA A 141 12.34 6.74 1.82
CA ALA A 141 11.59 7.95 1.57
C ALA A 141 11.71 8.94 2.73
N GLU A 142 11.72 8.47 3.97
CA GLU A 142 11.94 9.29 5.16
C GLU A 142 13.31 9.97 5.12
N LEU A 143 14.37 9.21 4.83
CA LEU A 143 15.72 9.77 4.68
C LEU A 143 15.83 10.78 3.53
N GLU A 144 15.20 10.50 2.38
CA GLU A 144 15.18 11.43 1.24
C GLU A 144 14.45 12.74 1.60
N ILE A 145 13.37 12.66 2.38
CA ILE A 145 12.65 13.83 2.90
C ILE A 145 13.52 14.63 3.87
N GLU A 146 14.23 13.97 4.78
CA GLU A 146 15.15 14.62 5.72
C GLU A 146 16.26 15.39 4.99
N LEU A 147 16.92 14.74 4.02
CA LEU A 147 17.94 15.37 3.18
C LEU A 147 17.39 16.55 2.37
N LEU A 148 16.15 16.44 1.87
CA LEU A 148 15.49 17.56 1.20
C LEU A 148 15.22 18.72 2.17
N HIS A 149 14.87 18.44 3.43
CA HIS A 149 14.64 19.45 4.45
C HIS A 149 15.94 20.22 4.76
N GLU A 150 17.03 19.48 5.03
CA GLU A 150 18.34 20.06 5.29
C GLU A 150 18.81 20.96 4.13
N LYS A 151 18.63 20.49 2.89
CA LYS A 151 18.98 21.28 1.70
C LYS A 151 18.13 22.54 1.57
N ILE A 152 16.84 22.48 1.90
CA ILE A 152 15.96 23.65 1.90
C ILE A 152 16.42 24.65 2.95
N ASP A 153 16.72 24.20 4.17
CA ASP A 153 17.16 25.08 5.25
C ASP A 153 18.48 25.77 4.91
N PHE A 154 19.44 25.03 4.35
CA PHE A 154 20.69 25.59 3.86
C PHE A 154 20.49 26.67 2.78
N MET A 155 19.56 26.43 1.83
CA MET A 155 19.23 27.43 0.81
C MET A 155 18.55 28.66 1.42
N LYS A 156 17.64 28.49 2.39
CA LYS A 156 16.97 29.61 3.06
C LYS A 156 17.96 30.46 3.85
N GLU A 157 18.92 29.85 4.53
CA GLU A 157 19.93 30.59 5.28
C GLU A 157 20.79 31.46 4.35
N ARG A 158 21.19 30.92 3.19
CA ARG A 158 21.90 31.70 2.16
C ARG A 158 21.08 32.86 1.61
N GLU A 159 19.80 32.64 1.32
CA GLU A 159 18.92 33.72 0.83
C GLU A 159 18.71 34.80 1.89
N LEU A 160 18.56 34.44 3.17
CA LEU A 160 18.42 35.39 4.27
C LEU A 160 19.68 36.23 4.47
N LEU A 161 20.85 35.61 4.38
CA LEU A 161 22.13 36.33 4.44
C LEU A 161 22.25 37.33 3.28
N ALA A 162 21.97 36.90 2.05
CA ALA A 162 22.01 37.77 0.87
C ALA A 162 21.00 38.93 0.96
N LEU A 163 19.80 38.69 1.49
CA LEU A 163 18.80 39.73 1.70
C LEU A 163 19.26 40.74 2.76
N THR A 164 19.86 40.25 3.85
CA THR A 164 20.38 41.11 4.93
C THR A 164 21.51 42.00 4.42
N GLU A 165 22.42 41.44 3.61
CA GLU A 165 23.50 42.19 2.96
C GLU A 165 22.94 43.26 2.03
N SER A 166 21.97 42.91 1.18
CA SER A 166 21.29 43.84 0.27
C SER A 166 20.63 45.00 1.04
N VAL A 167 19.89 44.70 2.11
CA VAL A 167 19.25 45.73 2.97
C VAL A 167 20.30 46.66 3.60
N ARG A 168 21.43 46.10 4.05
CA ARG A 168 22.52 46.88 4.64
C ARG A 168 23.17 47.82 3.63
N ASP A 169 23.36 47.35 2.40
CA ASP A 169 23.90 48.13 1.29
C ASP A 169 22.97 49.29 0.89
N LEU A 170 21.67 49.01 0.74
CA LEU A 170 20.65 50.03 0.49
C LEU A 170 20.62 51.10 1.59
N SER A 171 20.72 50.68 2.86
CA SER A 171 20.80 51.61 4.00
C SER A 171 22.05 52.49 3.94
N ALA A 172 23.21 51.92 3.62
CA ALA A 172 24.46 52.66 3.47
C ALA A 172 24.40 53.69 2.32
N GLN A 173 23.80 53.32 1.18
CA GLN A 173 23.59 54.22 0.05
C GLN A 173 22.68 55.40 0.41
N LEU A 174 21.59 55.16 1.13
CA LEU A 174 20.70 56.22 1.62
C LEU A 174 21.41 57.16 2.58
N ALA A 175 22.22 56.63 3.50
CA ALA A 175 23.00 57.45 4.43
C ALA A 175 24.03 58.34 3.69
N ALA A 176 24.68 57.80 2.66
CA ALA A 176 25.63 58.54 1.83
C ALA A 176 24.96 59.64 1.00
N LEU A 177 23.77 59.38 0.45
CA LEU A 177 22.97 60.36 -0.28
C LEU A 177 22.45 61.47 0.65
N SER A 178 21.94 61.10 1.82
CA SER A 178 21.52 62.07 2.86
C SER A 178 22.65 63.03 3.22
N LYS A 179 23.88 62.51 3.38
CA LYS A 179 25.07 63.32 3.70
C LYS A 179 25.52 64.28 2.59
N ARG A 180 25.03 64.10 1.36
CA ARG A 180 25.38 64.93 0.19
C ARG A 180 24.35 66.02 -0.12
N ILE A 181 23.20 66.02 0.56
CA ILE A 181 22.18 67.06 0.40
C ILE A 181 22.43 68.12 1.49
N PRO A 182 22.79 69.36 1.14
CA PRO A 182 23.07 70.44 2.10
C PRO A 182 21.80 70.95 2.81
#